data_AF-A0A969WFS4-F1
#
_entry.id   AF-A0A969WFS4-F1
#
_cell.length_a   1.000
_cell.length_b   1.000
_cell.length_c   1.000
_cell.angle_alpha   90.00
_cell.angle_beta   90.00
_cell.angle_gamma   90.00
#
_symmetry.space_group_name_H-M   'P 1'
#
loop_
_entity.id
_entity.type
_entity.pdbx_description
1 polymer ?
#
loop_
_entity_poly.entity_id
_entity_poly.type
_entity_poly.pdbx_seq_one_letter_code
_entity_poly.pdbx_strand_id
1 'polypeptide(L)'
;MHPAIDATTRALERALDDQLEAIFLYGSLAQGLYRPDESDINLLVEVADGTNAHLVRDAFLPVWAAHQDALKRAPLLATTPALNRHLRLHLAFARHLSRTDRQIFGAPDALEIDLTAVSPPELFSPIADEALTVSAVLAPSLLDETAQANLTAKLHRLYRHMTQENPPEGATAAQTYGRIQKRLSAAMTTLPQTKRWDAAARKKATSPLLPGLQSIYTSGGHTILIFDHLSPQRLSRANWDALAQRLPGNPTSLQVTTVSQASLIAAYERPLDILFKRFQHNWGVNFLAVLEPSPHQLMRHSARTPSRLLIDDLPHTYLTAPPDDDEALHKIIHDFQNKLLNIRLENELLSRFQKAPQFTPPGPVPDRDAPPQERIAALFQHFEWWTQFYTDEMDASRDT
;
A
#
# COMPACT_ATOMS: atom_id res chain seq x y z
N MET A 1 -4.79 28.48 -6.31
CA MET A 1 -5.16 27.06 -6.15
C MET A 1 -5.23 26.46 -7.56
N HIS A 2 -4.95 25.17 -7.77
CA HIS A 2 -4.87 24.61 -9.12
C HIS A 2 -6.29 24.51 -9.74
N PRO A 3 -6.53 24.85 -11.02
CA PRO A 3 -7.88 24.91 -11.61
C PRO A 3 -8.72 23.64 -11.41
N ALA A 4 -8.10 22.47 -11.54
CA ALA A 4 -8.76 21.18 -11.30
C ALA A 4 -9.26 21.02 -9.84
N ILE A 5 -8.54 21.54 -8.85
CA ILE A 5 -8.94 21.49 -7.43
C ILE A 5 -10.16 22.38 -7.21
N ASP A 6 -10.14 23.61 -7.75
CA ASP A 6 -11.25 24.57 -7.64
C ASP A 6 -12.51 24.05 -8.33
N ALA A 7 -12.35 23.34 -9.45
CA ALA A 7 -13.45 22.73 -10.18
C ALA A 7 -14.06 21.55 -9.39
N THR A 8 -13.22 20.64 -8.88
CA THR A 8 -13.68 19.52 -8.04
C THR A 8 -14.40 20.02 -6.79
N THR A 9 -13.80 20.97 -6.06
CA THR A 9 -14.36 21.48 -4.81
C THR A 9 -15.75 22.08 -5.04
N ARG A 10 -15.89 22.98 -6.03
CA ARG A 10 -17.17 23.63 -6.34
C ARG A 10 -18.25 22.67 -6.85
N ALA A 11 -17.85 21.66 -7.63
CA ALA A 11 -18.78 20.67 -8.15
C ALA A 11 -19.37 19.82 -7.01
N LEU A 12 -18.50 19.34 -6.11
CA LEU A 12 -18.92 18.54 -4.96
C LEU A 12 -19.69 19.35 -3.92
N GLU A 13 -19.23 20.56 -3.58
CA GLU A 13 -19.92 21.46 -2.65
C GLU A 13 -21.36 21.74 -3.11
N ARG A 14 -21.55 22.04 -4.40
CA ARG A 14 -22.88 22.30 -4.95
C ARG A 14 -23.79 21.07 -4.94
N ALA A 15 -23.23 19.89 -5.18
CA ALA A 15 -24.02 18.67 -5.35
C ALA A 15 -24.36 17.97 -4.04
N LEU A 16 -23.46 18.05 -3.05
CA LEU A 16 -23.58 17.34 -1.79
C LEU A 16 -24.07 18.22 -0.64
N ASP A 17 -23.89 19.54 -0.73
CA ASP A 17 -24.30 20.51 0.30
C ASP A 17 -23.81 20.09 1.71
N ASP A 18 -24.73 19.79 2.62
CA ASP A 18 -24.45 19.39 4.01
C ASP A 18 -23.84 17.98 4.14
N GLN A 19 -23.86 17.18 3.07
CA GLN A 19 -23.22 15.86 3.03
C GLN A 19 -21.72 15.91 2.73
N LEU A 20 -21.19 17.05 2.26
CA LEU A 20 -19.74 17.22 2.08
C LEU A 20 -19.12 17.72 3.39
N GLU A 21 -18.33 16.88 4.04
CA GLU A 21 -17.76 17.21 5.35
C GLU A 21 -16.42 17.94 5.21
N ALA A 22 -15.52 17.41 4.38
CA ALA A 22 -14.22 18.01 4.15
C ALA A 22 -13.59 17.59 2.81
N ILE A 23 -12.66 18.41 2.32
CA ILE A 23 -11.76 18.02 1.24
C ILE A 23 -10.32 18.35 1.64
N PHE A 24 -9.43 17.38 1.44
CA PHE A 24 -7.99 17.50 1.71
C PHE A 24 -7.20 17.34 0.42
N LEU A 25 -6.23 18.23 0.22
CA LEU A 25 -5.15 18.06 -0.74
C LEU A 25 -3.98 17.39 -0.04
N TYR A 26 -3.39 16.34 -0.63
CA TYR A 26 -2.21 15.69 -0.07
C TYR A 26 -1.16 15.35 -1.15
N GLY A 27 0.02 14.93 -0.72
CA GLY A 27 1.10 14.53 -1.63
C GLY A 27 1.98 15.68 -2.10
N SER A 28 2.65 15.47 -3.24
CA SER A 28 3.73 16.36 -3.70
C SER A 28 3.27 17.79 -3.95
N LEU A 29 2.02 18.00 -4.40
CA LEU A 29 1.47 19.34 -4.59
C LEU A 29 1.26 20.08 -3.28
N ALA A 30 0.74 19.43 -2.25
CA ALA A 30 0.61 20.03 -0.92
C ALA A 30 1.97 20.42 -0.32
N GLN A 31 3.03 19.66 -0.64
CA GLN A 31 4.40 19.90 -0.18
C GLN A 31 5.21 20.89 -1.05
N GLY A 32 4.67 21.38 -2.16
CA GLY A 32 5.43 22.21 -3.10
C GLY A 32 6.51 21.46 -3.90
N LEU A 33 6.42 20.13 -3.98
CA LEU A 33 7.33 19.23 -4.71
C LEU A 33 6.70 18.65 -5.99
N TYR A 34 5.60 19.22 -6.46
CA TYR A 34 4.84 18.72 -7.61
C TYR A 34 5.64 18.80 -8.91
N ARG A 35 5.57 17.73 -9.69
CA ARG A 35 6.12 17.63 -11.04
C ARG A 35 5.05 17.06 -11.97
N PRO A 36 4.55 17.79 -12.98
CA PRO A 36 3.45 17.34 -13.83
C PRO A 36 3.67 15.95 -14.45
N ASP A 37 4.91 15.60 -14.81
CA ASP A 37 5.22 14.32 -15.45
C ASP A 37 5.36 13.15 -14.46
N GLU A 38 5.62 13.43 -13.18
CA GLU A 38 5.90 12.41 -12.15
C GLU A 38 4.85 12.37 -11.01
N SER A 39 3.98 13.36 -10.96
CA SER A 39 3.04 13.60 -9.85
C SER A 39 1.61 13.73 -10.34
N ASP A 40 0.70 13.39 -9.44
CA ASP A 40 -0.75 13.45 -9.62
C ASP A 40 -1.28 14.48 -8.61
N ILE A 41 -2.48 15.03 -8.86
CA ILE A 41 -3.19 15.83 -7.87
C ILE A 41 -4.02 14.89 -7.01
N ASN A 42 -3.58 14.68 -5.76
CA ASN A 42 -4.25 13.75 -4.86
C ASN A 42 -5.22 14.49 -3.94
N LEU A 43 -6.49 14.11 -4.02
CA LEU A 43 -7.57 14.65 -3.20
C LEU A 43 -8.18 13.52 -2.36
N LEU A 44 -8.54 13.85 -1.13
CA LEU A 44 -9.35 13.02 -0.24
C LEU A 44 -10.62 13.80 0.08
N VAL A 45 -11.78 13.19 -0.19
CA VAL A 45 -13.10 13.76 0.05
C VAL A 45 -13.77 12.96 1.17
N GLU A 46 -14.14 13.67 2.21
CA GLU A 46 -14.89 13.14 3.34
C GLU A 46 -16.36 13.51 3.20
N VAL A 47 -17.24 12.52 3.32
CA VAL A 47 -18.69 12.67 3.14
C VAL A 47 -19.45 12.05 4.32
N ALA A 48 -20.67 12.54 4.53
CA ALA A 48 -21.56 12.01 5.55
C ALA A 48 -21.91 10.53 5.32
N ASP A 49 -22.28 9.83 6.39
CA ASP A 49 -22.77 8.46 6.28
C ASP A 49 -24.06 8.40 5.45
N GLY A 50 -24.16 7.39 4.58
CA GLY A 50 -25.26 7.23 3.64
C GLY A 50 -25.21 8.12 2.39
N THR A 51 -24.15 8.93 2.19
CA THR A 51 -23.99 9.70 0.95
C THR A 51 -24.02 8.80 -0.28
N ASN A 52 -24.87 9.17 -1.25
CA ASN A 52 -25.04 8.39 -2.47
C ASN A 52 -23.84 8.59 -3.41
N ALA A 53 -23.04 7.54 -3.61
CA ALA A 53 -21.90 7.56 -4.52
C ALA A 53 -22.26 7.93 -5.97
N HIS A 54 -23.51 7.72 -6.39
CA HIS A 54 -24.00 8.15 -7.72
C HIS A 54 -24.08 9.67 -7.83
N LEU A 55 -24.46 10.38 -6.76
CA LEU A 55 -24.45 11.84 -6.73
C LEU A 55 -23.03 12.39 -6.83
N VAL A 56 -22.07 11.76 -6.12
CA VAL A 56 -20.64 12.11 -6.21
C VAL A 56 -20.13 11.91 -7.64
N ARG A 57 -20.50 10.80 -8.27
CA ARG A 57 -20.15 10.49 -9.66
C ARG A 57 -20.66 11.55 -10.63
N ASP A 58 -21.95 11.86 -10.56
CA ASP A 58 -22.59 12.80 -11.48
C ASP A 58 -21.99 14.20 -11.36
N ALA A 59 -21.61 14.61 -10.13
CA ALA A 59 -20.92 15.86 -9.88
C ALA A 59 -19.47 15.88 -10.40
N PHE A 60 -18.74 14.77 -10.23
CA PHE A 60 -17.30 14.71 -10.53
C PHE A 60 -16.98 14.40 -11.99
N LEU A 61 -17.81 13.62 -12.69
CA LEU A 61 -17.54 13.19 -14.07
C LEU A 61 -17.25 14.35 -15.05
N PRO A 62 -18.01 15.46 -15.05
CA PRO A 62 -17.70 16.60 -15.92
C PRO A 62 -16.34 17.24 -15.60
N VAL A 63 -15.93 17.24 -14.32
CA VAL A 63 -14.63 17.74 -13.88
C VAL A 63 -13.52 16.82 -14.35
N TRP A 64 -13.71 15.51 -14.20
CA TRP A 64 -12.76 14.50 -14.68
C TRP A 64 -12.53 14.64 -16.20
N ALA A 65 -13.60 14.71 -16.99
CA ALA A 65 -13.50 14.87 -18.44
C ALA A 65 -12.70 16.12 -18.86
N ALA A 66 -12.79 17.21 -18.10
CA ALA A 66 -12.08 18.45 -18.38
C ALA A 66 -10.63 18.48 -17.85
N HIS A 67 -10.29 17.66 -16.85
CA HIS A 67 -9.05 17.79 -16.08
C HIS A 67 -8.28 16.48 -15.82
N GLN A 68 -8.64 15.37 -16.48
CA GLN A 68 -8.03 14.06 -16.26
C GLN A 68 -6.50 14.03 -16.37
N ASP A 69 -5.90 14.83 -17.25
CA ASP A 69 -4.43 14.88 -17.44
C ASP A 69 -3.69 15.40 -16.19
N ALA A 70 -4.32 16.33 -15.46
CA ALA A 70 -3.77 16.88 -14.22
C ALA A 70 -4.15 16.04 -13.00
N LEU A 71 -5.40 15.54 -12.96
CA LEU A 71 -5.89 14.75 -11.85
C LEU A 71 -5.24 13.37 -11.81
N LYS A 72 -5.19 12.67 -12.96
CA LYS A 72 -4.71 11.29 -13.18
C LYS A 72 -5.39 10.20 -12.35
N ARG A 73 -6.09 10.57 -11.27
CA ARG A 73 -6.90 9.74 -10.39
C ARG A 73 -8.12 10.51 -9.91
N ALA A 74 -9.20 9.80 -9.58
CA ALA A 74 -10.31 10.38 -8.84
C ALA A 74 -9.88 10.71 -7.39
N PRO A 75 -10.61 11.58 -6.68
CA PRO A 75 -10.44 11.70 -5.24
C PRO A 75 -10.66 10.35 -4.54
N LEU A 76 -9.92 10.12 -3.46
CA LEU A 76 -10.32 9.15 -2.45
C LEU A 76 -11.65 9.59 -1.85
N LEU A 77 -12.56 8.64 -1.61
CA LEU A 77 -13.89 8.91 -1.07
C LEU A 77 -14.09 8.09 0.20
N ALA A 78 -14.41 8.74 1.32
CA ALA A 78 -14.63 8.05 2.58
C ALA A 78 -15.63 8.77 3.46
N THR A 79 -16.29 8.03 4.34
CA THR A 79 -16.94 8.58 5.54
C THR A 79 -15.91 8.70 6.66
N THR A 80 -16.15 9.51 7.70
CA THR A 80 -15.23 9.62 8.85
C THR A 80 -14.87 8.26 9.47
N PRO A 81 -15.83 7.35 9.75
CA PRO A 81 -15.48 6.04 10.31
C PRO A 81 -14.62 5.20 9.36
N ALA A 82 -14.91 5.22 8.06
CA ALA A 82 -14.14 4.50 7.05
C ALA A 82 -12.71 5.05 6.93
N LEU A 83 -12.56 6.37 6.91
CA LEU A 83 -11.27 7.04 6.88
C LEU A 83 -10.44 6.71 8.13
N ASN A 84 -11.03 6.80 9.32
CA ASN A 84 -10.34 6.47 10.57
C ASN A 84 -9.84 5.02 10.58
N ARG A 85 -10.67 4.05 10.16
CA ARG A 85 -10.22 2.66 9.99
C ARG A 85 -9.10 2.56 8.97
N HIS A 86 -9.25 3.20 7.81
CA HIS A 86 -8.24 3.16 6.77
C HIS A 86 -6.88 3.68 7.23
N LEU A 87 -6.84 4.78 7.99
CA LEU A 87 -5.61 5.36 8.52
C LEU A 87 -4.91 4.41 9.51
N ARG A 88 -5.67 3.68 10.34
CA ARG A 88 -5.14 2.65 11.26
C ARG A 88 -4.54 1.45 10.52
N LEU A 89 -5.15 1.08 9.39
CA LEU A 89 -4.75 -0.07 8.58
C LEU A 89 -3.57 0.26 7.64
N HIS A 90 -3.57 1.45 7.03
CA HIS A 90 -2.62 1.92 6.03
C HIS A 90 -1.69 2.98 6.60
N LEU A 91 -0.84 2.57 7.54
CA LEU A 91 0.03 3.49 8.29
C LEU A 91 1.01 4.30 7.43
N ALA A 92 1.45 3.77 6.28
CA ALA A 92 2.23 4.55 5.32
C ALA A 92 1.45 5.75 4.81
N PHE A 93 0.17 5.54 4.48
CA PHE A 93 -0.74 6.58 4.05
C PHE A 93 -1.06 7.55 5.19
N ALA A 94 -1.38 7.07 6.41
CA ALA A 94 -1.63 7.95 7.55
C ALA A 94 -0.43 8.83 7.91
N ARG A 95 0.78 8.27 7.88
CA ARG A 95 2.03 9.03 8.06
C ARG A 95 2.28 10.02 6.93
N HIS A 96 1.88 9.68 5.72
CA HIS A 96 1.97 10.60 4.60
C HIS A 96 0.98 11.76 4.77
N LEU A 97 -0.27 11.45 5.10
CA LEU A 97 -1.34 12.42 5.26
C LEU A 97 -1.00 13.40 6.39
N SER A 98 -0.65 12.93 7.60
CA SER A 98 -0.26 13.76 8.77
C SER A 98 0.91 14.74 8.57
N ARG A 99 1.63 14.65 7.44
CA ARG A 99 2.76 15.52 7.11
C ARG A 99 2.48 16.43 5.92
N THR A 100 1.48 16.09 5.13
CA THR A 100 1.31 16.64 3.77
C THR A 100 -0.12 16.99 3.46
N ASP A 101 -1.05 16.80 4.38
CA ASP A 101 -2.41 17.22 4.17
C ASP A 101 -2.49 18.75 4.24
N ARG A 102 -3.38 19.27 3.42
CA ARG A 102 -3.85 20.63 3.47
C ARG A 102 -5.34 20.57 3.28
N GLN A 103 -6.08 20.91 4.33
CA GLN A 103 -7.51 21.09 4.22
C GLN A 103 -7.81 22.25 3.27
N ILE A 104 -8.67 21.99 2.29
CA ILE A 104 -9.12 22.98 1.30
C ILE A 104 -10.60 23.32 1.45
N PHE A 105 -11.39 22.46 2.10
CA PHE A 105 -12.80 22.65 2.43
C PHE A 105 -13.14 21.94 3.76
N GLY A 106 -14.16 22.42 4.46
CA GLY A 106 -14.67 21.84 5.71
C GLY A 106 -14.33 22.65 6.97
N ALA A 107 -14.80 22.17 8.13
CA ALA A 107 -14.49 22.77 9.43
C ALA A 107 -13.01 22.62 9.78
N PRO A 108 -12.37 23.61 10.44
CA PRO A 108 -10.97 23.51 10.83
C PRO A 108 -10.70 22.24 11.65
N ASP A 109 -9.52 21.63 11.42
CA ASP A 109 -9.03 20.46 12.16
C ASP A 109 -9.94 19.22 12.05
N ALA A 110 -10.68 19.08 10.94
CA ALA A 110 -11.56 17.92 10.70
C ALA A 110 -10.83 16.57 10.68
N LEU A 111 -9.52 16.57 10.41
CA LEU A 111 -8.70 15.36 10.32
C LEU A 111 -7.66 15.30 11.44
N GLU A 112 -7.94 14.50 12.46
CA GLU A 112 -6.98 14.19 13.53
C GLU A 112 -6.33 12.82 13.30
N ILE A 113 -5.01 12.83 13.04
CA ILE A 113 -4.24 11.59 12.85
C ILE A 113 -3.32 11.37 14.04
N ASP A 114 -3.73 10.52 14.98
CA ASP A 114 -2.89 10.10 16.10
C ASP A 114 -2.07 8.84 15.76
N LEU A 115 -0.76 9.04 15.52
CA LEU A 115 0.20 7.95 15.33
C LEU A 115 0.96 7.57 16.60
N THR A 116 0.71 8.24 17.73
CA THR A 116 1.44 8.00 18.98
C THR A 116 1.10 6.66 19.62
N ALA A 117 -0.13 6.19 19.42
CA ALA A 117 -0.59 4.88 19.88
C ALA A 117 -0.12 3.71 19.00
N VAL A 118 0.52 3.97 17.86
CA VAL A 118 0.96 2.94 16.92
C VAL A 118 2.36 2.45 17.29
N SER A 119 2.56 1.14 17.29
CA SER A 119 3.86 0.58 17.65
C SER A 119 4.94 0.99 16.63
N PRO A 120 6.17 1.33 17.06
CA PRO A 120 7.24 1.69 16.14
C PRO A 120 7.51 0.64 15.04
N PRO A 121 7.46 -0.68 15.31
CA PRO A 121 7.53 -1.71 14.26
C PRO A 121 6.53 -1.53 13.12
N GLU A 122 5.25 -1.31 13.45
CA GLU A 122 4.18 -1.13 12.47
C GLU A 122 4.34 0.16 11.66
N LEU A 123 4.96 1.19 12.25
CA LEU A 123 5.25 2.43 11.54
C LEU A 123 6.40 2.30 10.53
N PHE A 124 7.36 1.41 10.79
CA PHE A 124 8.53 1.21 9.91
C PHE A 124 8.37 0.06 8.93
N SER A 125 7.49 -0.90 9.20
CA SER A 125 7.29 -2.07 8.35
C SER A 125 6.84 -1.72 6.92
N PRO A 126 5.91 -0.78 6.67
CA PRO A 126 5.54 -0.41 5.31
C PRO A 126 6.69 0.24 4.54
N ILE A 127 7.51 1.06 5.22
CA ILE A 127 8.68 1.71 4.62
C ILE A 127 9.73 0.67 4.23
N ALA A 128 9.90 -0.37 5.07
CA ALA A 128 10.77 -1.49 4.74
C ALA A 128 10.25 -2.31 3.55
N ASP A 129 8.94 -2.53 3.46
CA ASP A 129 8.31 -3.25 2.34
C ASP A 129 8.41 -2.46 1.02
N GLU A 130 8.19 -1.15 1.06
CA GLU A 130 8.40 -0.28 -0.09
C GLU A 130 9.87 -0.27 -0.50
N ALA A 131 10.80 -0.19 0.46
CA ALA A 131 12.24 -0.29 0.20
C ALA A 131 12.61 -1.63 -0.47
N LEU A 132 12.09 -2.76 0.02
CA LEU A 132 12.27 -4.07 -0.61
C LEU A 132 11.75 -4.05 -2.05
N THR A 133 10.58 -3.50 -2.29
CA THR A 133 9.96 -3.44 -3.63
C THR A 133 10.80 -2.60 -4.59
N VAL A 134 11.16 -1.37 -4.22
CA VAL A 134 11.93 -0.48 -5.11
C VAL A 134 13.36 -0.96 -5.31
N SER A 135 13.88 -1.85 -4.47
CA SER A 135 15.22 -2.44 -4.65
C SER A 135 15.36 -3.22 -5.97
N ALA A 136 14.25 -3.61 -6.59
CA ALA A 136 14.24 -4.28 -7.89
C ALA A 136 14.92 -3.48 -9.01
N VAL A 137 14.93 -2.13 -8.93
CA VAL A 137 15.60 -1.28 -9.94
C VAL A 137 17.13 -1.43 -9.95
N LEU A 138 17.70 -2.11 -8.96
CA LEU A 138 19.14 -2.37 -8.93
C LEU A 138 19.57 -3.33 -10.05
N ALA A 139 18.68 -4.20 -10.50
CA ALA A 139 18.89 -5.14 -11.60
C ALA A 139 17.92 -4.84 -12.75
N PRO A 140 18.09 -3.70 -13.46
CA PRO A 140 17.14 -3.27 -14.49
C PRO A 140 17.03 -4.27 -15.64
N SER A 141 18.02 -5.14 -15.88
CA SER A 141 17.95 -6.10 -16.99
C SER A 141 16.85 -7.16 -16.84
N LEU A 142 16.23 -7.28 -15.65
CA LEU A 142 15.10 -8.16 -15.39
C LEU A 142 13.74 -7.48 -15.59
N LEU A 143 13.73 -6.15 -15.74
CA LEU A 143 12.50 -5.36 -15.79
C LEU A 143 12.23 -4.93 -17.22
N ASP A 144 10.96 -4.94 -17.62
CA ASP A 144 10.55 -4.21 -18.81
C ASP A 144 10.63 -2.68 -18.57
N GLU A 145 10.62 -1.90 -19.65
CA GLU A 145 10.79 -0.44 -19.60
C GLU A 145 9.73 0.24 -18.72
N THR A 146 8.49 -0.28 -18.73
CA THR A 146 7.38 0.28 -17.96
C THR A 146 7.56 -0.01 -16.47
N ALA A 147 7.90 -1.24 -16.10
CA ALA A 147 8.19 -1.65 -14.74
C ALA A 147 9.39 -0.89 -14.18
N GLN A 148 10.46 -0.70 -14.97
CA GLN A 148 11.64 0.07 -14.59
C GLN A 148 11.30 1.54 -14.33
N ALA A 149 10.55 2.20 -15.23
CA ALA A 149 10.13 3.58 -15.06
C ALA A 149 9.28 3.75 -13.79
N ASN A 150 8.30 2.88 -13.60
CA ASN A 150 7.40 2.89 -12.43
C ASN A 150 8.16 2.68 -11.11
N LEU A 151 9.06 1.70 -11.05
CA LEU A 151 9.84 1.43 -9.84
C LEU A 151 10.88 2.53 -9.57
N THR A 152 11.43 3.17 -10.60
CA THR A 152 12.33 4.32 -10.46
C THR A 152 11.59 5.54 -9.89
N ALA A 153 10.38 5.82 -10.40
CA ALA A 153 9.53 6.87 -9.85
C ALA A 153 9.16 6.59 -8.37
N LYS A 154 8.86 5.34 -8.02
CA LYS A 154 8.65 4.93 -6.62
C LYS A 154 9.91 5.08 -5.77
N LEU A 155 11.09 4.72 -6.27
CA LEU A 155 12.37 4.94 -5.58
C LEU A 155 12.58 6.42 -5.25
N HIS A 156 12.33 7.31 -6.21
CA HIS A 156 12.45 8.76 -6.01
C HIS A 156 11.41 9.29 -5.01
N ARG A 157 10.17 8.77 -5.07
CA ARG A 157 9.11 9.09 -4.10
C ARG A 157 9.49 8.67 -2.69
N LEU A 158 9.99 7.44 -2.52
CA LEU A 158 10.46 6.93 -1.23
C LEU A 158 11.64 7.75 -0.71
N TYR A 159 12.57 8.13 -1.59
CA TYR A 159 13.68 9.03 -1.23
C TYR A 159 13.12 10.34 -0.66
N ARG A 160 12.26 11.06 -1.40
CA ARG A 160 11.64 12.31 -0.96
C ARG A 160 10.90 12.14 0.36
N HIS A 161 10.14 11.04 0.53
CA HIS A 161 9.42 10.76 1.77
C HIS A 161 10.37 10.64 2.98
N MET A 162 11.52 9.98 2.79
CA MET A 162 12.51 9.76 3.84
C MET A 162 13.45 10.95 4.08
N THR A 163 13.71 11.77 3.07
CA THR A 163 14.70 12.86 3.11
C THR A 163 14.11 14.26 3.18
N GLN A 164 12.88 14.45 2.70
CA GLN A 164 12.28 15.76 2.39
C GLN A 164 13.06 16.55 1.32
N GLU A 165 13.82 15.86 0.48
CA GLU A 165 14.66 16.44 -0.58
C GLU A 165 14.49 15.68 -1.89
N ASN A 166 14.73 16.35 -3.02
CA ASN A 166 14.84 15.66 -4.31
C ASN A 166 16.10 14.77 -4.37
N PRO A 167 16.06 13.63 -5.08
CA PRO A 167 17.27 12.88 -5.40
C PRO A 167 18.29 13.79 -6.08
N PRO A 168 19.60 13.67 -5.77
CA PRO A 168 20.62 14.45 -6.45
C PRO A 168 20.60 14.20 -7.95
N GLU A 169 20.84 15.26 -8.72
CA GLU A 169 20.93 15.16 -10.18
C GLU A 169 22.03 14.17 -10.59
N GLY A 170 21.72 13.28 -11.54
CA GLY A 170 22.63 12.23 -12.00
C GLY A 170 22.87 11.08 -11.02
N ALA A 171 22.19 11.04 -9.86
CA ALA A 171 22.33 9.93 -8.91
C ALA A 171 21.82 8.62 -9.53
N THR A 172 22.64 7.56 -9.45
CA THR A 172 22.22 6.22 -9.91
C THR A 172 21.20 5.62 -8.94
N ALA A 173 20.44 4.64 -9.43
CA ALA A 173 19.46 3.94 -8.58
C ALA A 173 20.11 3.30 -7.34
N ALA A 174 21.32 2.76 -7.46
CA ALA A 174 22.11 2.23 -6.35
C ALA A 174 22.51 3.32 -5.33
N GLN A 175 22.88 4.52 -5.78
CA GLN A 175 23.21 5.64 -4.89
C GLN A 175 21.98 6.14 -4.14
N THR A 176 20.86 6.31 -4.84
CA THR A 176 19.58 6.74 -4.25
C THR A 176 19.06 5.70 -3.25
N TYR A 177 19.05 4.42 -3.62
CA TYR A 177 18.67 3.33 -2.73
C TYR A 177 19.61 3.19 -1.53
N GLY A 178 20.92 3.37 -1.72
CA GLY A 178 21.89 3.36 -0.62
C GLY A 178 21.62 4.42 0.44
N ARG A 179 21.15 5.62 0.05
CA ARG A 179 20.75 6.68 0.99
C ARG A 179 19.48 6.32 1.77
N ILE A 180 18.49 5.72 1.09
CA ILE A 180 17.28 5.17 1.72
C ILE A 180 17.67 4.12 2.75
N GLN A 181 18.48 3.14 2.36
CA GLN A 181 18.94 2.06 3.23
C GLN A 181 19.71 2.57 4.46
N LYS A 182 20.56 3.60 4.30
CA LYS A 182 21.25 4.24 5.43
C LYS A 182 20.26 4.82 6.45
N ARG A 183 19.25 5.56 6.00
CA ARG A 183 18.23 6.16 6.89
C ARG A 183 17.33 5.10 7.52
N LEU A 184 16.88 4.12 6.73
CA LEU A 184 16.02 3.04 7.20
C LEU A 184 16.74 2.21 8.26
N SER A 185 17.99 1.84 8.02
CA SER A 185 18.81 1.10 8.99
C SER A 185 18.98 1.88 10.30
N ALA A 186 19.27 3.18 10.23
CA ALA A 186 19.39 4.03 11.41
C ALA A 186 18.09 4.13 12.22
N ALA A 187 16.94 4.15 11.56
CA ALA A 187 15.64 4.11 12.24
C ALA A 187 15.39 2.73 12.88
N MET A 188 15.67 1.64 12.14
CA MET A 188 15.38 0.29 12.59
C MET A 188 16.30 -0.22 13.71
N THR A 189 17.53 0.28 13.84
CA THR A 189 18.43 -0.12 14.94
C THR A 189 17.93 0.31 16.32
N THR A 190 16.96 1.23 16.38
CA THR A 190 16.29 1.64 17.62
C THR A 190 15.27 0.60 18.11
N LEU A 191 14.81 -0.29 17.24
CA LEU A 191 13.78 -1.28 17.56
C LEU A 191 14.38 -2.48 18.32
N PRO A 192 13.81 -2.93 19.45
CA PRO A 192 14.37 -4.07 20.21
C PRO A 192 14.39 -5.39 19.44
N GLN A 193 13.35 -5.69 18.66
CA GLN A 193 13.23 -6.94 17.91
C GLN A 193 14.24 -7.09 16.77
N THR A 194 14.57 -6.01 16.06
CA THR A 194 15.56 -6.03 14.96
C THR A 194 16.94 -6.39 15.49
N LYS A 195 17.32 -5.90 16.68
CA LYS A 195 18.57 -6.29 17.35
C LYS A 195 18.66 -7.80 17.58
N ARG A 196 17.55 -8.46 17.95
CA ARG A 196 17.51 -9.92 18.15
C ARG A 196 17.72 -10.66 16.83
N TRP A 197 17.05 -10.22 15.76
CA TRP A 197 17.19 -10.82 14.43
C TRP A 197 18.60 -10.62 13.84
N ASP A 198 19.16 -9.41 13.95
CA ASP A 198 20.53 -9.11 13.49
C ASP A 198 21.58 -9.92 14.25
N ALA A 199 21.43 -10.07 15.57
CA ALA A 199 22.34 -10.89 16.38
C ALA A 199 22.31 -12.36 15.97
N ALA A 200 21.14 -12.89 15.58
CA ALA A 200 21.01 -14.25 15.06
C ALA A 200 21.70 -14.43 13.69
N ALA A 201 21.70 -13.39 12.86
CA ALA A 201 22.34 -13.39 11.54
C ALA A 201 23.87 -13.36 11.62
N ARG A 202 24.45 -12.50 12.48
CA ARG A 202 25.91 -12.29 12.58
C ARG A 202 26.71 -13.53 13.01
N LYS A 203 26.06 -14.54 13.58
CA LYS A 203 26.70 -15.77 14.05
C LYS A 203 26.81 -16.86 12.96
N LYS A 204 26.33 -16.60 11.74
CA LYS A 204 26.18 -17.62 10.70
C LYS A 204 27.06 -17.34 9.48
N ALA A 205 27.50 -18.41 8.82
CA ALA A 205 28.34 -18.33 7.64
C ALA A 205 27.62 -17.62 6.49
N THR A 206 28.34 -16.72 5.80
CA THR A 206 27.84 -16.01 4.61
C THR A 206 28.25 -16.74 3.34
N SER A 207 27.61 -16.41 2.22
CA SER A 207 28.06 -16.90 0.91
C SER A 207 29.49 -16.46 0.62
N PRO A 208 30.39 -17.35 0.15
CA PRO A 208 31.74 -16.98 -0.27
C PRO A 208 31.72 -16.15 -1.57
N LEU A 209 30.66 -16.29 -2.38
CA LEU A 209 30.49 -15.57 -3.65
C LEU A 209 29.89 -14.18 -3.45
N LEU A 210 29.09 -14.01 -2.39
CA LEU A 210 28.42 -12.76 -2.04
C LEU A 210 28.60 -12.49 -0.53
N PRO A 211 29.69 -11.82 -0.13
CA PRO A 211 29.96 -11.53 1.27
C PRO A 211 28.78 -10.82 1.93
N GLY A 212 28.33 -11.34 3.08
CA GLY A 212 27.19 -10.83 3.82
C GLY A 212 25.82 -11.37 3.38
N LEU A 213 25.71 -12.13 2.28
CA LEU A 213 24.47 -12.82 1.93
C LEU A 213 24.19 -13.92 2.96
N GLN A 214 22.99 -13.89 3.55
CA GLN A 214 22.55 -14.78 4.62
C GLN A 214 21.46 -15.75 4.18
N SER A 215 20.60 -15.34 3.24
CA SER A 215 19.53 -16.21 2.72
C SER A 215 19.00 -15.76 1.36
N ILE A 216 18.38 -16.70 0.64
CA ILE A 216 17.66 -16.48 -0.61
C ILE A 216 16.25 -17.05 -0.49
N TYR A 217 15.25 -16.24 -0.83
CA TYR A 217 13.86 -16.67 -0.96
C TYR A 217 13.32 -16.40 -2.35
N THR A 218 12.27 -17.14 -2.73
CA THR A 218 11.39 -16.80 -3.86
C THR A 218 9.97 -16.56 -3.38
N SER A 219 9.31 -15.56 -3.96
CA SER A 219 7.89 -15.26 -3.72
C SER A 219 7.31 -14.54 -4.93
N GLY A 220 6.20 -15.05 -5.49
CA GLY A 220 5.51 -14.41 -6.62
C GLY A 220 6.38 -14.19 -7.88
N GLY A 221 7.35 -15.06 -8.15
CA GLY A 221 8.30 -14.90 -9.27
C GLY A 221 9.50 -13.99 -8.96
N HIS A 222 9.51 -13.31 -7.82
CA HIS A 222 10.63 -12.49 -7.38
C HIS A 222 11.65 -13.35 -6.62
N THR A 223 12.94 -13.08 -6.83
CA THR A 223 14.01 -13.58 -5.94
C THR A 223 14.40 -12.49 -4.95
N ILE A 224 14.43 -12.84 -3.66
CA ILE A 224 14.76 -11.93 -2.56
C ILE A 224 16.09 -12.37 -1.95
N LEU A 225 17.11 -11.52 -2.07
CA LEU A 225 18.41 -11.71 -1.42
C LEU A 225 18.42 -10.99 -0.07
N ILE A 226 18.69 -11.75 0.99
CA ILE A 226 18.73 -11.23 2.36
C ILE A 226 20.16 -11.16 2.85
N PHE A 227 20.61 -9.95 3.14
CA PHE A 227 21.95 -9.67 3.66
C PHE A 227 21.94 -9.41 5.17
N ASP A 228 23.10 -9.57 5.80
CA ASP A 228 23.33 -9.15 7.18
C ASP A 228 23.30 -7.62 7.33
N HIS A 229 23.81 -6.89 6.34
CA HIS A 229 23.78 -5.44 6.23
C HIS A 229 23.88 -5.01 4.76
N LEU A 230 23.31 -3.84 4.43
CA LEU A 230 23.43 -3.21 3.11
C LEU A 230 24.06 -1.82 3.25
N SER A 231 25.35 -1.71 2.95
CA SER A 231 26.03 -0.41 2.91
C SER A 231 25.88 0.24 1.53
N PRO A 232 25.89 1.60 1.44
CA PRO A 232 25.92 2.29 0.15
C PRO A 232 27.05 1.81 -0.76
N GLN A 233 28.24 1.53 -0.19
CA GLN A 233 29.39 1.05 -0.94
C GLN A 233 29.15 -0.35 -1.53
N ARG A 234 28.48 -1.25 -0.80
CA ARG A 234 28.11 -2.59 -1.30
C ARG A 234 27.12 -2.48 -2.45
N LEU A 235 26.09 -1.65 -2.28
CA LEU A 235 25.07 -1.42 -3.29
C LEU A 235 25.64 -0.88 -4.61
N SER A 236 26.60 0.06 -4.54
CA SER A 236 27.22 0.64 -5.73
C SER A 236 28.30 -0.23 -6.39
N ARG A 237 28.94 -1.14 -5.66
CA ARG A 237 30.02 -2.00 -6.20
C ARG A 237 29.52 -3.32 -6.77
N ALA A 238 28.36 -3.80 -6.34
CA ALA A 238 27.81 -5.04 -6.83
C ALA A 238 27.26 -4.88 -8.25
N ASN A 239 27.56 -5.86 -9.11
CA ASN A 239 26.94 -5.97 -10.43
C ASN A 239 25.66 -6.82 -10.31
N TRP A 240 24.55 -6.17 -9.98
CA TRP A 240 23.27 -6.82 -9.70
C TRP A 240 22.69 -7.56 -10.90
N ASP A 241 22.86 -7.05 -12.12
CA ASP A 241 22.42 -7.73 -13.36
C ASP A 241 23.21 -9.04 -13.57
N ALA A 242 24.52 -9.02 -13.38
CA ALA A 242 25.34 -10.23 -13.47
C ALA A 242 24.99 -11.26 -12.39
N LEU A 243 24.53 -10.81 -11.22
CA LEU A 243 24.03 -11.71 -10.17
C LEU A 243 22.67 -12.29 -10.54
N ALA A 244 21.76 -11.47 -11.06
CA ALA A 244 20.45 -11.89 -11.55
C ALA A 244 20.56 -13.02 -12.58
N GLN A 245 21.48 -12.90 -13.54
CA GLN A 245 21.72 -13.92 -14.57
C GLN A 245 22.23 -15.26 -14.04
N ARG A 246 22.74 -15.30 -12.81
CA ARG A 246 23.25 -16.53 -12.16
C ARG A 246 22.22 -17.20 -11.24
N LEU A 247 21.08 -16.54 -10.99
CA LEU A 247 20.05 -17.10 -10.14
C LEU A 247 19.21 -18.13 -10.91
N PRO A 248 18.86 -19.26 -10.28
CA PRO A 248 18.02 -20.26 -10.92
C PRO A 248 16.58 -19.73 -11.10
N GLY A 249 15.90 -20.19 -12.15
CA GLY A 249 14.45 -20.03 -12.29
C GLY A 249 13.96 -18.77 -13.01
N ASN A 250 14.82 -18.02 -13.73
CA ASN A 250 14.45 -16.84 -14.52
C ASN A 250 13.51 -15.87 -13.75
N PRO A 251 13.99 -15.27 -12.65
CA PRO A 251 13.14 -14.43 -11.82
C PRO A 251 12.64 -13.20 -12.59
N THR A 252 11.40 -12.78 -12.31
CA THR A 252 10.81 -11.56 -12.88
C THR A 252 11.44 -10.30 -12.29
N SER A 253 12.04 -10.39 -11.10
CA SER A 253 12.86 -9.32 -10.52
C SER A 253 13.81 -9.86 -9.45
N LEU A 254 14.86 -9.09 -9.19
CA LEU A 254 15.79 -9.31 -8.09
C LEU A 254 15.60 -8.23 -7.01
N GLN A 255 15.15 -8.62 -5.82
CA GLN A 255 15.00 -7.73 -4.67
C GLN A 255 16.10 -7.99 -3.65
N VAL A 256 16.53 -6.94 -2.95
CA VAL A 256 17.58 -7.02 -1.93
C VAL A 256 17.17 -6.31 -0.65
N THR A 257 17.40 -6.97 0.47
CA THR A 257 17.02 -6.47 1.79
C THR A 257 17.97 -6.97 2.87
N THR A 258 17.71 -6.61 4.13
CA THR A 258 18.44 -7.11 5.29
C THR A 258 17.61 -8.10 6.09
N VAL A 259 18.24 -8.90 6.95
CA VAL A 259 17.53 -9.83 7.85
C VAL A 259 16.47 -9.12 8.67
N SER A 260 16.82 -8.01 9.32
CA SER A 260 15.86 -7.23 10.11
C SER A 260 14.69 -6.68 9.28
N GLN A 261 14.95 -6.22 8.06
CA GLN A 261 13.89 -5.71 7.17
C GLN A 261 12.96 -6.84 6.73
N ALA A 262 13.52 -7.96 6.26
CA ALA A 262 12.71 -9.10 5.82
C ALA A 262 11.84 -9.66 6.96
N SER A 263 12.40 -9.79 8.17
CA SER A 263 11.64 -10.26 9.33
C SER A 263 10.56 -9.26 9.76
N LEU A 264 10.84 -7.96 9.69
CA LEU A 264 9.84 -6.92 9.98
C LEU A 264 8.70 -6.93 8.96
N ILE A 265 9.03 -7.00 7.66
CA ILE A 265 8.04 -7.07 6.57
C ILE A 265 7.17 -8.31 6.73
N ALA A 266 7.79 -9.48 6.90
CA ALA A 266 7.08 -10.74 7.04
C ALA A 266 6.11 -10.76 8.23
N ALA A 267 6.51 -10.19 9.37
CA ALA A 267 5.69 -10.20 10.58
C ALA A 267 4.55 -9.16 10.57
N TYR A 268 4.73 -8.00 9.94
CA TYR A 268 3.80 -6.86 10.07
C TYR A 268 3.13 -6.42 8.75
N GLU A 269 3.76 -6.63 7.61
CA GLU A 269 3.20 -6.25 6.30
C GLU A 269 2.69 -7.44 5.50
N ARG A 270 3.33 -8.60 5.62
CA ARG A 270 3.00 -9.82 4.87
C ARG A 270 2.76 -11.05 5.76
N PRO A 271 1.98 -10.93 6.85
CA PRO A 271 1.77 -12.04 7.78
C PRO A 271 1.03 -13.23 7.13
N LEU A 272 0.15 -12.98 6.16
CA LEU A 272 -0.51 -14.04 5.41
C LEU A 272 0.43 -14.80 4.48
N ASP A 273 1.45 -14.14 3.94
CA ASP A 273 2.44 -14.81 3.09
C ASP A 273 3.28 -15.81 3.90
N ILE A 274 3.46 -15.55 5.20
CA ILE A 274 4.05 -16.52 6.14
C ILE A 274 3.08 -17.66 6.42
N LEU A 275 1.83 -17.34 6.80
CA LEU A 275 0.81 -18.34 7.13
C LEU A 275 0.55 -19.30 5.96
N PHE A 276 0.46 -18.78 4.74
CA PHE A 276 0.23 -19.54 3.51
C PHE A 276 1.50 -20.03 2.83
N LYS A 277 2.67 -19.88 3.47
CA LYS A 277 3.97 -20.37 2.98
C LYS A 277 4.31 -19.89 1.56
N ARG A 278 3.99 -18.63 1.24
CA ARG A 278 4.32 -18.02 -0.07
C ARG A 278 5.80 -17.70 -0.23
N PHE A 279 6.52 -17.51 0.87
CA PHE A 279 7.98 -17.44 0.85
C PHE A 279 8.61 -18.83 0.78
N GLN A 280 9.21 -19.14 -0.36
CA GLN A 280 9.97 -20.36 -0.58
C GLN A 280 11.44 -20.12 -0.28
N HIS A 281 11.98 -20.83 0.72
CA HIS A 281 13.38 -20.70 1.10
C HIS A 281 14.27 -21.56 0.20
N ASN A 282 15.23 -20.95 -0.49
CA ASN A 282 16.08 -21.64 -1.46
C ASN A 282 17.50 -21.88 -0.94
N TRP A 283 18.04 -20.98 -0.13
CA TRP A 283 19.42 -21.10 0.37
C TRP A 283 19.66 -20.34 1.67
N GLY A 284 20.60 -20.85 2.46
CA GLY A 284 21.12 -20.17 3.65
C GLY A 284 20.25 -20.40 4.87
N VAL A 285 20.07 -19.33 5.66
CA VAL A 285 19.37 -19.40 6.94
C VAL A 285 17.90 -19.06 6.77
N ASN A 286 17.03 -19.97 7.19
CA ASN A 286 15.60 -19.75 7.12
C ASN A 286 15.08 -18.87 8.28
N PHE A 287 15.32 -17.56 8.22
CA PHE A 287 14.85 -16.58 9.19
C PHE A 287 13.32 -16.44 9.26
N LEU A 288 12.62 -16.71 8.16
CA LEU A 288 11.17 -16.50 8.10
C LEU A 288 10.38 -17.68 8.71
N ALA A 289 10.94 -18.89 8.72
CA ALA A 289 10.27 -20.08 9.26
C ALA A 289 10.00 -20.05 10.76
N VAL A 290 10.68 -19.17 11.52
CA VAL A 290 10.50 -19.04 12.98
C VAL A 290 9.61 -17.87 13.36
N LEU A 291 9.06 -17.14 12.37
CA LEU A 291 8.16 -16.04 12.62
C LEU A 291 6.74 -16.57 12.78
N GLU A 292 6.09 -16.16 13.85
CA GLU A 292 4.67 -16.42 14.11
C GLU A 292 3.95 -15.07 14.11
N PRO A 293 3.26 -14.71 13.01
CA PRO A 293 2.46 -13.50 12.99
C PRO A 293 1.35 -13.55 14.04
N SER A 294 1.16 -12.45 14.76
CA SER A 294 0.09 -12.36 15.75
C SER A 294 -1.28 -12.30 15.07
N PRO A 295 -2.36 -12.72 15.75
CA PRO A 295 -3.74 -12.54 15.25
C PRO A 295 -4.02 -11.08 14.86
N HIS A 296 -3.53 -10.12 15.66
CA HIS A 296 -3.62 -8.70 15.35
C HIS A 296 -3.05 -8.35 13.97
N GLN A 297 -1.85 -8.82 13.63
CA GLN A 297 -1.25 -8.54 12.32
C GLN A 297 -1.98 -9.25 11.19
N LEU A 298 -2.46 -10.48 11.41
CA LEU A 298 -3.26 -11.21 10.42
C LEU A 298 -4.54 -10.43 10.08
N MET A 299 -5.31 -10.01 11.09
CA MET A 299 -6.55 -9.27 10.89
C MET A 299 -6.30 -7.89 10.28
N ARG A 300 -5.27 -7.17 10.75
CA ARG A 300 -4.86 -5.89 10.15
C ARG A 300 -4.53 -6.05 8.67
N HIS A 301 -3.79 -7.08 8.29
CA HIS A 301 -3.46 -7.35 6.89
C HIS A 301 -4.71 -7.65 6.06
N SER A 302 -5.60 -8.52 6.55
CA SER A 302 -6.85 -8.86 5.86
C SER A 302 -7.82 -7.69 5.72
N ALA A 303 -7.82 -6.74 6.66
CA ALA A 303 -8.63 -5.52 6.59
C ALA A 303 -8.14 -4.50 5.53
N ARG A 304 -6.85 -4.51 5.18
CA ARG A 304 -6.27 -3.50 4.27
C ARG A 304 -6.85 -3.57 2.87
N THR A 305 -7.03 -4.76 2.32
CA THR A 305 -7.59 -4.96 0.99
C THR A 305 -9.00 -4.37 0.87
N PRO A 306 -10.01 -4.82 1.64
CA PRO A 306 -11.36 -4.24 1.55
C PRO A 306 -11.35 -2.74 1.84
N SER A 307 -10.54 -2.26 2.78
CA SER A 307 -10.44 -0.83 3.07
C SER A 307 -9.93 -0.01 1.88
N ARG A 308 -8.90 -0.51 1.18
CA ARG A 308 -8.41 0.12 -0.06
C ARG A 308 -9.43 0.05 -1.18
N LEU A 309 -10.15 -1.06 -1.30
CA LEU A 309 -11.21 -1.19 -2.31
C LEU A 309 -12.34 -0.19 -2.07
N LEU A 310 -12.72 0.00 -0.80
CA LEU A 310 -13.77 0.93 -0.39
C LEU A 310 -13.43 2.38 -0.70
N ILE A 311 -12.23 2.83 -0.29
CA ILE A 311 -11.89 4.27 -0.29
C ILE A 311 -11.22 4.72 -1.58
N ASP A 312 -10.58 3.78 -2.29
CA ASP A 312 -9.71 4.11 -3.40
C ASP A 312 -10.12 3.39 -4.70
N ASP A 313 -9.93 2.07 -4.79
CA ASP A 313 -10.07 1.38 -6.09
C ASP A 313 -11.50 1.49 -6.66
N LEU A 314 -12.55 1.22 -5.86
CA LEU A 314 -13.93 1.26 -6.34
C LEU A 314 -14.36 2.70 -6.65
N PRO A 315 -14.19 3.69 -5.75
CA PRO A 315 -14.41 5.09 -6.07
C PRO A 315 -13.68 5.52 -7.32
N HIS A 316 -12.39 5.26 -7.44
CA HIS A 316 -11.64 5.68 -8.62
C HIS A 316 -12.21 5.09 -9.90
N THR A 317 -12.36 3.77 -9.96
CA THR A 317 -12.83 3.10 -11.18
C THR A 317 -14.25 3.54 -11.52
N TYR A 318 -15.11 3.70 -10.51
CA TYR A 318 -16.49 4.11 -10.70
C TYR A 318 -16.61 5.59 -11.09
N LEU A 319 -15.93 6.50 -10.42
CA LEU A 319 -16.05 7.94 -10.66
C LEU A 319 -15.43 8.40 -11.98
N THR A 320 -14.57 7.58 -12.61
CA THR A 320 -13.91 7.92 -13.89
C THR A 320 -14.40 7.09 -15.07
N ALA A 321 -15.32 6.14 -14.87
CA ALA A 321 -15.85 5.35 -15.98
C ALA A 321 -16.78 6.19 -16.86
N PRO A 322 -16.81 5.95 -18.19
CA PRO A 322 -17.71 6.68 -19.07
C PRO A 322 -19.19 6.53 -18.64
N PRO A 323 -20.01 7.61 -18.70
CA PRO A 323 -21.40 7.60 -18.24
C PRO A 323 -22.35 6.75 -19.11
N ASP A 324 -22.10 6.68 -20.42
CA ASP A 324 -22.98 6.00 -21.39
C ASP A 324 -22.45 4.62 -21.81
N ASP A 325 -21.58 4.03 -21.00
CA ASP A 325 -20.96 2.73 -21.28
C ASP A 325 -21.43 1.68 -20.27
N ASP A 326 -22.54 1.04 -20.60
CA ASP A 326 -23.09 -0.07 -19.81
C ASP A 326 -22.08 -1.22 -19.68
N GLU A 327 -21.25 -1.47 -20.71
CA GLU A 327 -20.23 -2.51 -20.66
C GLU A 327 -19.15 -2.18 -19.62
N ALA A 328 -18.75 -0.90 -19.52
CA ALA A 328 -17.83 -0.45 -18.48
C ALA A 328 -18.40 -0.67 -17.07
N LEU A 329 -19.67 -0.36 -16.83
CA LEU A 329 -20.31 -0.62 -15.53
C LEU A 329 -20.39 -2.12 -15.22
N HIS A 330 -20.74 -2.95 -16.20
CA HIS A 330 -20.74 -4.40 -16.04
C HIS A 330 -19.35 -4.95 -15.70
N LYS A 331 -18.31 -4.45 -16.37
CA LYS A 331 -16.92 -4.83 -16.11
C LYS A 331 -16.48 -4.44 -14.70
N ILE A 332 -16.82 -3.23 -14.25
CA ILE A 332 -16.56 -2.79 -12.87
C ILE A 332 -17.20 -3.76 -11.89
N ILE A 333 -18.51 -4.03 -12.04
CA ILE A 333 -19.20 -4.92 -11.11
C ILE A 333 -18.56 -6.31 -11.10
N HIS A 334 -18.27 -6.87 -12.27
CA HIS A 334 -17.59 -8.17 -12.39
C HIS A 334 -16.23 -8.18 -11.68
N ASP A 335 -15.39 -7.18 -11.92
CA ASP A 335 -14.04 -7.12 -11.35
C ASP A 335 -14.06 -6.98 -9.82
N PHE A 336 -14.97 -6.16 -9.28
CA PHE A 336 -15.11 -6.00 -7.83
C PHE A 336 -15.83 -7.17 -7.15
N GLN A 337 -16.73 -7.87 -7.84
CA GLN A 337 -17.26 -9.16 -7.37
C GLN A 337 -16.15 -10.22 -7.27
N ASN A 338 -15.23 -10.29 -8.23
CA ASN A 338 -14.07 -11.17 -8.15
C ASN A 338 -13.13 -10.81 -7.00
N LYS A 339 -12.91 -9.51 -6.76
CA LYS A 339 -12.15 -9.05 -5.58
C LYS A 339 -12.82 -9.45 -4.26
N LEU A 340 -14.16 -9.35 -4.16
CA LEU A 340 -14.92 -9.84 -3.00
C LEU A 340 -14.80 -11.36 -2.82
N LEU A 341 -14.82 -12.12 -3.91
CA LEU A 341 -14.61 -13.57 -3.84
C LEU A 341 -13.24 -13.91 -3.25
N ASN A 342 -12.18 -13.21 -3.67
CA ASN A 342 -10.84 -13.41 -3.10
C ASN A 342 -10.80 -13.10 -1.59
N ILE A 343 -11.47 -12.03 -1.13
CA ILE A 343 -11.60 -11.71 0.30
C ILE A 343 -12.31 -12.85 1.05
N ARG A 344 -13.40 -13.39 0.48
CA ARG A 344 -14.14 -14.52 1.07
C ARG A 344 -13.29 -15.78 1.18
N LEU A 345 -12.55 -16.12 0.12
CA LEU A 345 -11.67 -17.29 0.09
C LEU A 345 -10.50 -17.15 1.09
N GLU A 346 -9.93 -15.96 1.22
CA GLU A 346 -8.91 -15.67 2.24
C GLU A 346 -9.47 -15.87 3.66
N ASN A 347 -10.66 -15.34 3.94
CA ASN A 347 -11.32 -15.54 5.24
C ASN A 347 -11.61 -17.02 5.54
N GLU A 348 -12.04 -17.77 4.53
CA GLU A 348 -12.30 -19.20 4.67
C GLU A 348 -11.01 -19.95 5.05
N LEU A 349 -9.88 -19.62 4.41
CA LEU A 349 -8.59 -20.16 4.77
C LEU A 349 -8.20 -19.80 6.21
N LEU A 350 -8.35 -18.52 6.60
CA LEU A 350 -8.09 -18.08 7.97
C LEU A 350 -8.93 -18.84 8.99
N SER A 351 -10.21 -19.05 8.70
CA SER A 351 -11.12 -19.84 9.53
C SER A 351 -10.69 -21.29 9.66
N ARG A 352 -10.24 -21.92 8.56
CA ARG A 352 -9.70 -23.29 8.56
C ARG A 352 -8.41 -23.40 9.38
N PHE A 353 -7.59 -22.34 9.42
CA PHE A 353 -6.42 -22.25 10.28
C PHE A 353 -6.74 -21.82 11.73
N GLN A 354 -8.02 -21.69 12.09
CA GLN A 354 -8.47 -21.22 13.40
C GLN A 354 -7.88 -19.84 13.77
N LYS A 355 -7.72 -18.97 12.77
CA LYS A 355 -7.21 -17.60 12.91
C LYS A 355 -8.29 -16.53 12.81
N ALA A 356 -9.48 -16.89 12.34
CA ALA A 356 -10.67 -16.04 12.27
C ALA A 356 -11.90 -16.88 12.64
N PRO A 357 -12.99 -16.26 13.14
CA PRO A 357 -14.23 -16.97 13.38
C PRO A 357 -14.85 -17.44 12.06
N GLN A 358 -15.51 -18.61 12.10
CA GLN A 358 -16.37 -19.01 10.99
C GLN A 358 -17.55 -18.05 10.92
N PHE A 359 -17.81 -17.53 9.72
CA PHE A 359 -18.84 -16.54 9.50
C PHE A 359 -19.47 -16.69 8.12
N THR A 360 -20.72 -16.23 7.99
CA THR A 360 -21.42 -16.11 6.71
C THR A 360 -21.50 -14.64 6.33
N PRO A 361 -20.83 -14.20 5.24
CA PRO A 361 -20.82 -12.80 4.79
C PRO A 361 -22.23 -12.17 4.79
N PRO A 362 -22.35 -10.82 4.85
CA PRO A 362 -23.63 -10.18 4.56
C PRO A 362 -24.20 -10.71 3.24
N GLY A 363 -25.54 -10.66 3.10
CA GLY A 363 -26.29 -11.27 1.99
C GLY A 363 -25.65 -11.00 0.62
N PRO A 364 -25.85 -11.89 -0.37
CA PRO A 364 -25.14 -11.78 -1.65
C PRO A 364 -25.37 -10.41 -2.30
N VAL A 365 -24.34 -9.90 -3.00
CA VAL A 365 -24.50 -8.77 -3.93
C VAL A 365 -25.70 -9.10 -4.84
N PRO A 366 -26.61 -8.13 -5.11
CA PRO A 366 -27.76 -8.37 -5.96
C PRO A 366 -27.36 -9.03 -7.29
N ASP A 367 -28.27 -9.86 -7.80
CA ASP A 367 -28.06 -10.64 -9.01
C ASP A 367 -27.92 -9.74 -10.26
N ARG A 368 -27.74 -10.37 -11.42
CA ARG A 368 -27.56 -9.63 -12.67
C ARG A 368 -28.82 -8.84 -13.08
N ASP A 369 -29.98 -9.22 -12.58
CA ASP A 369 -31.27 -8.63 -12.95
C ASP A 369 -31.52 -7.32 -12.16
N ALA A 370 -30.82 -7.12 -11.05
CA ALA A 370 -30.81 -5.85 -10.34
C ALA A 370 -30.11 -4.72 -11.11
N PRO A 371 -30.58 -3.46 -10.99
CA PRO A 371 -29.93 -2.30 -11.60
C PRO A 371 -28.43 -2.18 -11.26
N PRO A 372 -27.56 -1.80 -12.22
CA PRO A 372 -26.12 -1.64 -11.96
C PRO A 372 -25.81 -0.72 -10.77
N GLN A 373 -26.58 0.35 -10.60
CA GLN A 373 -26.43 1.31 -9.50
C GLN A 373 -26.63 0.66 -8.12
N GLU A 374 -27.62 -0.23 -7.99
CA GLU A 374 -27.87 -0.97 -6.75
C GLU A 374 -26.74 -1.97 -6.47
N ARG A 375 -26.22 -2.61 -7.51
CA ARG A 375 -25.10 -3.55 -7.39
C ARG A 375 -23.81 -2.85 -6.97
N ILE A 376 -23.52 -1.66 -7.51
CA ILE A 376 -22.39 -0.82 -7.09
C ILE A 376 -22.55 -0.38 -5.63
N ALA A 377 -23.74 0.06 -5.22
CA ALA A 377 -24.00 0.42 -3.82
C ALA A 377 -23.79 -0.76 -2.87
N ALA A 378 -24.25 -1.96 -3.26
CA ALA A 378 -24.00 -3.18 -2.50
C ALA A 378 -22.50 -3.50 -2.39
N LEU A 379 -21.70 -3.28 -3.44
CA LEU A 379 -20.24 -3.46 -3.38
C LEU A 379 -19.60 -2.54 -2.33
N PHE A 380 -19.98 -1.26 -2.27
CA PHE A 380 -19.53 -0.33 -1.22
C PHE A 380 -19.87 -0.87 0.17
N GLN A 381 -21.13 -1.28 0.40
CA GLN A 381 -21.57 -1.85 1.68
C GLN A 381 -20.79 -3.12 2.06
N HIS A 382 -20.49 -3.99 1.10
CA HIS A 382 -19.69 -5.18 1.35
C HIS A 382 -18.26 -4.86 1.76
N PHE A 383 -17.59 -3.92 1.08
CA PHE A 383 -16.22 -3.55 1.44
C PHE A 383 -16.16 -2.83 2.79
N GLU A 384 -17.15 -2.01 3.09
CA GLU A 384 -17.34 -1.39 4.41
C GLU A 384 -17.46 -2.47 5.49
N TRP A 385 -18.39 -3.40 5.30
CA TRP A 385 -18.63 -4.48 6.26
C TRP A 385 -17.38 -5.34 6.49
N TRP A 386 -16.67 -5.74 5.44
CA TRP A 386 -15.45 -6.55 5.56
C TRP A 386 -14.34 -5.79 6.28
N THR A 387 -14.19 -4.49 5.98
CA THR A 387 -13.21 -3.64 6.67
C THR A 387 -13.53 -3.54 8.15
N GLN A 388 -14.80 -3.32 8.49
CA GLN A 388 -15.27 -3.24 9.87
C GLN A 388 -15.03 -4.55 10.62
N PHE A 389 -15.49 -5.68 10.05
CA PHE A 389 -15.32 -7.01 10.65
C PHE A 389 -13.86 -7.30 11.03
N TYR A 390 -12.92 -7.16 10.09
CA TYR A 390 -11.52 -7.42 10.39
C TYR A 390 -10.92 -6.41 11.36
N THR A 391 -11.41 -5.16 11.37
CA THR A 391 -10.95 -4.15 12.32
C THR A 391 -11.42 -4.49 13.75
N ASP A 392 -12.65 -4.97 13.90
CA ASP A 392 -13.18 -5.40 15.20
C ASP A 392 -12.41 -6.62 15.73
N GLU A 393 -12.16 -7.62 14.89
CA GLU A 393 -11.34 -8.78 15.26
C GLU A 393 -9.88 -8.39 15.57
N MET A 394 -9.33 -7.43 14.81
CA MET A 394 -8.00 -6.87 15.07
C MET A 394 -7.94 -6.22 16.44
N ASP A 395 -8.97 -5.48 16.84
CA ASP A 395 -9.04 -4.79 18.13
C ASP A 395 -9.26 -5.77 19.29
N ALA A 396 -10.17 -6.74 19.13
CA ALA A 396 -10.39 -7.80 20.12
C ALA A 396 -9.12 -8.62 20.41
N SER A 397 -8.26 -8.82 19.40
CA SER A 397 -7.01 -9.57 19.56
C SER A 397 -5.87 -8.82 20.27
N ARG A 398 -6.03 -7.52 20.58
CA ARG A 398 -5.06 -6.76 21.38
C ARG A 398 -5.20 -7.02 22.88
N ASP A 399 -6.40 -7.41 23.31
CA ASP A 399 -6.76 -7.59 24.72
C ASP A 399 -6.48 -9.02 25.24
N THR A 400 -5.95 -9.90 24.38
CA THR A 400 -5.54 -11.28 24.66
C THR A 400 -4.05 -11.45 24.56
#